data_AF-A0A524R0H0-F1
#
_entry.id   AF-A0A524R0H0-F1
#
_cell.length_a   1.000
_cell.length_b   1.000
_cell.length_c   1.000
_cell.angle_alpha   90.00
_cell.angle_beta   90.00
_cell.angle_gamma   90.00
#
_symmetry.space_group_name_H-M   'P 1'
#
loop_
_entity.id
_entity.type
_entity.pdbx_description
1 polymer ?
#
loop_
_entity_poly.entity_id
_entity_poly.type
_entity_poly.pdbx_seq_one_letter_code
_entity_poly.pdbx_strand_id
1 'polypeptide(L)'
;MAAQMPHPPEELPPDTRSYLAHRLDGARDLYLLALALGDRNDGVALFGRMIREARIHFAAIIEEARIAGLDTSAIAAMLGKLNIELADSIRPDLWARVEQLLAEVAGKRGKRRDMR
;
A
#
# COMPACT_ATOMS: atom_id res chain seq x y z
N MET A 1 3.50 29.42 42.66
CA MET A 1 2.71 28.22 42.28
C MET A 1 3.06 27.90 40.83
N ALA A 2 3.79 26.82 40.57
CA ALA A 2 4.16 26.42 39.22
C ALA A 2 3.03 25.57 38.63
N ALA A 3 2.51 25.99 37.48
CA ALA A 3 1.53 25.21 36.72
C ALA A 3 2.23 23.93 36.20
N GLN A 4 1.78 22.78 36.68
CA GLN A 4 2.12 21.50 36.06
C GLN A 4 1.48 21.49 34.67
N MET A 5 2.30 21.60 33.63
CA MET A 5 1.86 21.31 32.28
C MET A 5 1.54 19.81 32.21
N PRO A 6 0.40 19.41 31.64
CA PRO A 6 0.10 17.99 31.48
C PRO A 6 1.15 17.40 30.53
N HIS A 7 1.93 16.45 31.03
CA HIS A 7 2.79 15.63 30.19
C HIS A 7 1.89 14.91 29.17
N PRO A 8 2.16 15.02 27.85
CA PRO A 8 1.47 14.15 26.90
C PRO A 8 1.78 12.71 27.30
N PRO A 9 0.80 11.78 27.21
CA PRO A 9 1.05 10.39 27.52
C PRO A 9 2.21 9.89 26.64
N GLU A 10 3.29 9.47 27.29
CA GLU A 10 4.53 8.98 26.66
C GLU A 10 4.32 7.64 25.96
N GLU A 11 3.18 7.00 26.21
CA GLU A 11 2.76 5.73 25.65
C GLU A 11 1.61 5.92 24.66
N LEU A 12 1.84 5.47 23.42
CA LEU A 12 0.79 5.38 22.41
C LEU A 12 -0.35 4.49 22.93
N PRO A 13 -1.62 4.80 22.60
CA PRO A 13 -2.72 3.92 22.93
C PRO A 13 -2.42 2.47 22.51
N PRO A 14 -2.83 1.47 23.31
CA PRO A 14 -2.43 0.07 23.10
C PRO A 14 -2.80 -0.45 21.70
N ASP A 15 -3.86 0.07 21.09
CA ASP A 15 -4.31 -0.30 19.75
C ASP A 15 -3.55 0.41 18.62
N THR A 16 -2.82 1.50 18.91
CA THR A 16 -2.14 2.31 17.90
C THR A 16 -1.02 1.55 17.21
N ARG A 17 -0.26 0.72 17.94
CA ARG A 17 0.80 -0.11 17.32
C ARG A 17 0.21 -1.17 16.39
N SER A 18 -0.87 -1.83 16.81
CA SER A 18 -1.58 -2.82 15.99
C SER A 18 -2.18 -2.18 14.73
N TYR A 19 -2.82 -1.02 14.89
CA TYR A 19 -3.35 -0.22 13.79
C TYR A 19 -2.27 0.20 12.78
N LEU A 20 -1.13 0.69 13.26
CA LEU A 20 -0.02 1.09 12.40
C LEU A 20 0.63 -0.09 11.70
N ALA A 21 0.74 -1.25 12.36
CA ALA A 21 1.19 -2.48 11.71
C ALA A 21 0.25 -2.89 10.56
N HIS A 22 -1.07 -2.87 10.78
CA HIS A 22 -2.04 -3.15 9.71
C HIS A 22 -1.98 -2.12 8.58
N ARG A 23 -1.75 -0.83 8.89
CA ARG A 23 -1.57 0.20 7.86
C ARG A 23 -0.29 0.00 7.06
N LEU A 24 0.80 -0.41 7.71
CA LEU A 24 2.06 -0.75 7.04
C LEU A 24 1.85 -1.92 6.06
N ASP A 25 1.19 -2.99 6.52
CA ASP A 25 0.89 -4.14 5.67
C ASP A 25 0.00 -3.73 4.48
N GLY A 26 -1.06 -2.97 4.72
CA GLY A 26 -1.95 -2.50 3.65
C GLY A 26 -1.25 -1.58 2.64
N ALA A 27 -0.38 -0.69 3.11
CA ALA A 27 0.38 0.21 2.24
C ALA A 27 1.44 -0.54 1.41
N ARG A 28 2.11 -1.53 2.00
CA ARG A 28 3.01 -2.44 1.28
C ARG A 28 2.25 -3.16 0.18
N ASP A 29 1.14 -3.79 0.53
CA ASP A 29 0.37 -4.63 -0.38
C ASP A 29 -0.22 -3.82 -1.54
N LEU A 30 -0.68 -2.59 -1.28
CA LEU A 30 -1.12 -1.65 -2.32
C LEU A 30 0.01 -1.27 -3.28
N TYR A 31 1.20 -1.00 -2.75
CA TYR A 31 2.35 -0.67 -3.58
C TYR A 31 2.79 -1.84 -4.45
N LEU A 32 2.83 -3.05 -3.88
CA LEU A 32 3.14 -4.27 -4.62
C LEU A 32 2.13 -4.51 -5.74
N LEU A 33 0.84 -4.37 -5.44
CA LEU A 33 -0.21 -4.49 -6.44
C LEU A 33 -0.05 -3.46 -7.58
N ALA A 34 0.22 -2.19 -7.24
CA ALA A 34 0.38 -1.16 -8.25
C ALA A 34 1.53 -1.47 -9.21
N LEU A 35 2.63 -2.00 -8.69
CA LEU A 35 3.77 -2.42 -9.50
C LEU A 35 3.45 -3.64 -10.38
N ALA A 36 2.78 -4.66 -9.85
CA ALA A 36 2.36 -5.82 -10.64
C ALA A 36 1.37 -5.46 -11.76
N LEU A 37 0.52 -4.44 -11.54
CA LEU A 37 -0.32 -3.88 -12.59
C LEU A 37 0.49 -3.08 -13.63
N GLY A 38 1.56 -2.43 -13.18
CA GLY A 38 2.53 -1.71 -14.02
C GLY A 38 3.33 -2.61 -14.97
N ASP A 39 3.69 -3.81 -14.52
CA ASP A 39 4.55 -4.75 -15.26
C ASP A 39 3.86 -5.43 -16.47
N ARG A 40 2.55 -5.22 -16.62
CA ARG A 40 1.78 -5.73 -17.77
C ARG A 40 2.15 -4.99 -19.06
N ASN A 41 1.89 -5.59 -20.22
CA ASN A 41 2.26 -5.05 -21.55
C ASN A 41 1.90 -3.55 -21.78
N ASP A 42 0.78 -3.07 -21.24
CA ASP A 42 0.36 -1.65 -21.27
C ASP A 42 0.31 -1.01 -19.86
N GLY A 43 0.80 -1.72 -18.86
CA GLY A 43 0.60 -1.44 -17.45
C GLY A 43 1.20 -0.11 -17.00
N VAL A 44 2.42 0.20 -17.42
CA VAL A 44 3.10 1.46 -17.04
C VAL A 44 2.34 2.69 -17.54
N ALA A 45 1.82 2.66 -18.78
CA ALA A 45 1.07 3.77 -19.35
C ALA A 45 -0.28 4.00 -18.62
N LEU A 46 -0.90 2.92 -18.14
CA LEU A 46 -2.20 2.96 -17.47
C LEU A 46 -2.10 3.22 -15.96
N PHE A 47 -1.06 2.69 -15.31
CA PHE A 47 -0.93 2.63 -13.85
C PHE A 47 0.27 3.39 -13.29
N GLY A 48 1.11 4.02 -14.13
CA GLY A 48 2.29 4.77 -13.68
C GLY A 48 1.99 5.83 -12.60
N ARG A 49 0.84 6.51 -12.70
CA ARG A 49 0.38 7.43 -11.65
C ARG A 49 0.05 6.69 -10.34
N MET A 50 -0.66 5.56 -10.43
CA MET A 50 -1.02 4.76 -9.27
C MET A 50 0.21 4.18 -8.56
N ILE A 51 1.23 3.74 -9.31
CA ILE A 51 2.52 3.29 -8.77
C ILE A 51 3.19 4.42 -7.98
N ARG A 52 3.21 5.63 -8.54
CA ARG A 52 3.81 6.79 -7.89
C ARG A 52 3.08 7.15 -6.59
N GLU A 53 1.76 7.24 -6.62
CA GLU A 53 0.96 7.57 -5.44
C GLU A 53 1.04 6.49 -4.36
N ALA A 54 1.00 5.20 -4.74
CA ALA A 54 1.15 4.10 -3.80
C ALA A 54 2.54 4.10 -3.14
N ARG A 55 3.60 4.43 -3.88
CA ARG A 55 4.95 4.59 -3.33
C ARG A 55 5.03 5.75 -2.32
N ILE A 56 4.47 6.91 -2.65
CA ILE A 56 4.44 8.08 -1.77
C ILE A 56 3.67 7.75 -0.49
N HIS A 57 2.49 7.12 -0.64
CA HIS A 57 1.69 6.68 0.50
C HIS A 57 2.48 5.72 1.39
N PHE A 58 3.09 4.69 0.82
CA PHE A 58 3.84 3.71 1.58
C PHE A 58 5.03 4.32 2.34
N ALA A 59 5.77 5.24 1.71
CA ALA A 59 6.84 5.98 2.37
C ALA A 59 6.34 6.80 3.56
N ALA A 60 5.17 7.45 3.43
CA ALA A 60 4.56 8.21 4.53
C ALA A 60 4.18 7.30 5.71
N ILE A 61 3.59 6.12 5.46
CA ILE A 61 3.21 5.18 6.51
C ILE A 61 4.43 4.60 7.23
N ILE A 62 5.52 4.33 6.51
CA ILE A 62 6.80 3.89 7.11
C ILE A 62 7.31 4.94 8.09
N GLU A 63 7.24 6.22 7.73
CA GLU A 63 7.69 7.30 8.61
C GLU A 63 6.76 7.50 9.81
N GLU A 64 5.44 7.44 9.62
CA GLU A 64 4.46 7.46 10.72
C GLU A 64 4.72 6.33 11.74
N ALA A 65 4.96 5.11 11.24
CA ALA A 65 5.21 3.96 12.10
C ALA A 65 6.58 4.04 12.80
N ARG A 66 7.61 4.60 12.12
CA ARG A 66 8.92 4.87 12.71
C ARG A 66 8.82 5.88 13.86
N ILE A 67 8.09 6.98 13.67
CA ILE A 67 7.83 7.98 14.72
C ILE A 67 7.09 7.34 15.91
N ALA A 68 6.20 6.39 15.63
CA ALA A 68 5.48 5.63 16.64
C ALA A 68 6.32 4.51 17.32
N GLY A 69 7.60 4.39 16.98
CA GLY A 69 8.52 3.42 17.59
C GLY A 69 8.34 1.98 17.12
N LEU A 70 7.69 1.74 15.97
CA LEU A 70 7.72 0.44 15.31
C LEU A 70 9.04 0.26 14.57
N ASP A 71 9.59 -0.96 14.59
CA ASP A 71 10.72 -1.32 13.75
C ASP A 71 10.25 -1.46 12.30
N THR A 72 10.62 -0.49 11.47
CA THR A 72 10.32 -0.46 10.04
C THR A 72 11.54 -0.76 9.17
N SER A 73 12.67 -1.12 9.75
CA SER A 73 13.97 -1.22 9.08
C SER A 73 13.94 -2.20 7.90
N ALA A 74 13.36 -3.39 8.10
CA ALA A 74 13.19 -4.39 7.06
C ALA A 74 12.29 -3.90 5.91
N ILE A 75 11.19 -3.21 6.25
CA ILE A 75 10.19 -2.71 5.30
C ILE A 75 10.75 -1.52 4.50
N ALA A 76 11.50 -0.62 5.14
CA ALA A 76 12.19 0.48 4.48
C ALA A 76 13.29 -0.02 3.53
N ALA A 77 14.02 -1.07 3.93
CA ALA A 77 15.00 -1.71 3.06
C ALA A 77 14.34 -2.35 1.82
N MET A 78 13.15 -2.93 1.97
CA MET A 78 12.35 -3.39 0.83
C MET A 78 12.03 -2.22 -0.11
N LEU A 79 11.49 -1.11 0.37
CA LEU A 79 11.18 0.07 -0.47
C LEU A 79 12.40 0.55 -1.29
N GLY A 80 13.62 0.43 -0.74
CA GLY A 80 14.86 0.75 -1.44
C GLY A 80 15.32 -0.27 -2.49
N LYS A 81 14.98 -1.57 -2.31
CA LYS A 81 15.37 -2.68 -3.19
C LYS A 81 14.37 -2.96 -4.32
N LEU A 82 13.08 -2.67 -4.12
CA LEU A 82 11.93 -3.07 -4.97
C LEU A 82 11.85 -2.37 -6.34
N ASN A 83 12.98 -1.93 -6.92
CA ASN A 83 13.04 -1.41 -8.29
C ASN A 83 13.23 -2.52 -9.36
N ILE A 84 13.40 -3.80 -8.97
CA ILE A 84 13.82 -4.88 -9.90
C ILE A 84 13.04 -6.21 -9.79
N GLU A 85 12.49 -6.62 -8.64
CA GLU A 85 11.93 -7.99 -8.45
C GLU A 85 10.59 -7.96 -7.70
N LEU A 86 9.45 -8.36 -8.31
CA LEU A 86 8.16 -8.07 -7.65
C LEU A 86 6.89 -8.90 -7.91
N ALA A 87 6.89 -9.94 -8.73
CA ALA A 87 5.64 -10.68 -8.96
C ALA A 87 5.20 -11.52 -7.74
N ASP A 88 6.15 -11.99 -6.93
CA ASP A 88 5.92 -13.11 -6.00
C ASP A 88 5.50 -12.72 -4.57
N SER A 89 5.53 -11.43 -4.21
CA SER A 89 5.33 -10.98 -2.81
C SER A 89 3.92 -10.51 -2.47
N ILE A 90 3.02 -10.42 -3.46
CA ILE A 90 1.64 -9.99 -3.21
C ILE A 90 0.87 -11.16 -2.60
N ARG A 91 0.11 -10.87 -1.54
CA ARG A 91 -0.74 -11.88 -0.90
C ARG A 91 -1.75 -12.46 -1.92
N PRO A 92 -1.92 -13.80 -1.97
CA PRO A 92 -2.79 -14.45 -2.95
C PRO A 92 -4.25 -13.95 -2.96
N ASP A 93 -4.78 -13.53 -1.81
CA ASP A 93 -6.15 -13.00 -1.70
C ASP A 93 -6.33 -11.65 -2.41
N LEU A 94 -5.30 -10.80 -2.39
CA LEU A 94 -5.34 -9.52 -3.10
C LEU A 94 -5.23 -9.72 -4.61
N TRP A 95 -4.42 -10.68 -5.04
CA TRP A 95 -4.37 -11.12 -6.44
C TRP A 95 -5.74 -11.57 -6.95
N ALA A 96 -6.40 -12.48 -6.23
CA ALA A 96 -7.72 -12.99 -6.60
C ALA A 96 -8.76 -11.85 -6.70
N ARG A 97 -8.71 -10.88 -5.78
CA ARG A 97 -9.63 -9.74 -5.82
C ARG A 97 -9.42 -8.83 -7.02
N VAL A 98 -8.17 -8.64 -7.45
CA VAL A 98 -7.83 -7.82 -8.61
C VAL A 98 -8.26 -8.49 -9.91
N GLU A 99 -8.05 -9.80 -10.04
CA GLU A 99 -8.56 -10.57 -11.18
C GLU A 99 -10.09 -10.46 -11.30
N GLN A 100 -10.81 -10.56 -10.18
CA GLN A 100 -12.25 -10.37 -10.15
C GLN A 100 -12.65 -8.98 -10.66
N LEU A 101 -12.01 -7.91 -10.16
CA LEU A 101 -12.33 -6.54 -10.57
C LEU A 101 -12.04 -6.29 -12.06
N LEU A 102 -10.96 -6.87 -12.59
CA LEU A 102 -10.64 -6.79 -14.01
C LEU A 102 -11.66 -7.54 -14.87
N ALA A 103 -12.10 -8.72 -14.43
CA ALA A 103 -13.16 -9.48 -15.09
C ALA A 103 -14.49 -8.70 -15.11
N GLU A 104 -14.83 -8.02 -14.02
CA GLU A 104 -16.02 -7.16 -13.95
C GLU A 104 -15.93 -5.96 -14.92
N VAL A 105 -14.77 -5.33 -15.03
CA VAL A 105 -14.54 -4.21 -15.97
C VAL A 105 -14.57 -4.68 -17.42
N ALA A 106 -13.96 -5.84 -17.72
CA ALA A 106 -14.01 -6.46 -19.04
C ALA A 106 -15.44 -6.83 -19.44
N GLY A 107 -16.22 -7.44 -18.53
CA GLY A 107 -17.63 -7.76 -18.75
C GLY A 107 -18.51 -6.51 -18.96
N LYS A 108 -18.23 -5.42 -18.24
CA LYS A 108 -18.91 -4.12 -18.44
C LYS A 108 -18.56 -3.47 -19.80
N ARG A 109 -17.33 -3.65 -20.30
CA ARG A 109 -16.92 -3.16 -21.63
C ARG A 109 -17.52 -3.98 -22.77
N GLY A 110 -17.69 -5.29 -22.62
CA GLY A 110 -18.36 -6.15 -23.60
C GLY A 110 -19.83 -5.78 -23.82
N LYS A 111 -20.60 -5.59 -22.73
CA LYS A 111 -22.02 -5.19 -22.81
C LYS A 111 -22.26 -3.83 -23.47
N ARG A 112 -21.29 -2.90 -23.44
CA ARG A 112 -21.41 -1.60 -24.11
C ARG A 112 -21.15 -1.65 -25.62
N ARG A 113 -20.50 -2.71 -26.14
CA ARG A 113 -20.25 -2.88 -27.57
C ARG A 113 -21.39 -3.60 -28.30
N ASP A 114 -22.12 -4.49 -27.62
CA ASP A 114 -23.27 -5.21 -28.21
C ASP A 114 -24.57 -4.38 -28.30
N MET A 115 -24.56 -3.14 -27.79
CA MET A 115 -25.72 -2.22 -27.86
C MET A 115 -25.55 -1.11 -28.93
N ARG A 116 -24.62 -1.26 -29.87
CA ARG A 116 -24.37 -0.27 -30.94
C ARG A 116 -24.53 -0.87 -32.33
#